data_AF-A0A9D6WXT9-F1
#
_entry.id   AF-A0A9D6WXT9-F1
#
_cell.length_a   1.000
_cell.length_b   1.000
_cell.length_c   1.000
_cell.angle_alpha   90.00
_cell.angle_beta   90.00
_cell.angle_gamma   90.00
#
_symmetry.space_group_name_H-M   'P 1'
#
loop_
_entity.id
_entity.type
_entity.pdbx_description
1 polymer ?
#
loop_
_entity_poly.entity_id
_entity_poly.type
_entity_poly.pdbx_seq_one_letter_code
_entity_poly.pdbx_strand_id
1 'polypeptide(L)'
;MSDNAQPTAELARIITSAKNLGVEMDETDALQWLSAMAASQTGGDITLDTRAGVFGHKVTMLDFSSTDLARFREIGRLVEFADQPGIVETALALSGSAAQSKIQTYPGDCDYFERINILAPTRADACKILGTIMHDKILGTAKGATHQFIEAKLGSYPRDVVREGKTKKAGTPIAWELEDVRAGKIDAFTPDGAPITITWDEMAQNPGWCKLDWVIADPTRGQLANASNMLDVTWQAPDGTITPLDGYLDPYFQEVYLDATSIPIFSKLAQNVSANALDDYVAQLENEVKKYVTKDVNYGKAAKRMYNIFRLTGRYDEAAYIRELFDEPATLLYQVWSLIRTIEDVAQPDSSISKTQLLAQADQLIISVITALEGEQEAEIVKHLLKLKNALAQNAEHGISADVEAARARVINIVNNFFHERLVALPTIRTYIENFQH
;
A
#
# COMPACT_ATOMS: atom_id res chain seq x y z
N MET A 1 1.46 -0.22 -41.75
CA MET A 1 2.16 -1.51 -41.89
C MET A 1 2.72 -1.83 -40.52
N SER A 2 2.12 -2.81 -39.86
CA SER A 2 2.51 -3.28 -38.53
C SER A 2 3.79 -4.10 -38.67
N ASP A 3 4.92 -3.55 -38.23
CA ASP A 3 6.14 -4.33 -38.05
C ASP A 3 5.90 -5.30 -36.91
N ASN A 4 5.83 -6.58 -37.27
CA ASN A 4 5.69 -7.70 -36.34
C ASN A 4 7.07 -7.91 -35.72
N ALA A 5 7.37 -7.23 -34.61
CA ALA A 5 8.60 -7.45 -33.85
C ALA A 5 8.60 -8.91 -33.38
N GLN A 6 9.52 -9.73 -33.91
CA GLN A 6 9.65 -11.12 -33.47
C GLN A 6 10.02 -11.15 -31.97
N PRO A 7 9.40 -12.03 -31.17
CA PRO A 7 9.80 -12.24 -29.78
C PRO A 7 11.28 -12.58 -29.70
N THR A 8 12.00 -12.02 -28.73
CA THR A 8 13.36 -12.47 -28.44
C THR A 8 13.35 -13.96 -28.05
N ALA A 9 14.45 -14.67 -28.29
CA ALA A 9 14.55 -16.10 -27.94
C ALA A 9 14.40 -16.39 -26.43
N GLU A 10 14.49 -15.36 -25.60
CA GLU A 10 14.31 -15.40 -24.15
C GLU A 10 12.82 -15.26 -23.80
N LEU A 11 12.11 -14.30 -24.40
CA LEU A 11 10.67 -14.16 -24.26
C LEU A 11 9.91 -15.40 -24.75
N ALA A 12 10.31 -16.00 -25.88
CA ALA A 12 9.71 -17.25 -26.34
C ALA A 12 9.88 -18.40 -25.31
N ARG A 13 11.00 -18.43 -24.59
CA ARG A 13 11.23 -19.39 -23.51
C ARG A 13 10.36 -19.10 -22.29
N ILE A 14 10.11 -17.84 -21.95
CA ILE A 14 9.24 -17.45 -20.84
C ILE A 14 7.78 -17.75 -21.16
N ILE A 15 7.31 -17.39 -22.36
CA ILE A 15 5.97 -17.77 -22.87
C ILE A 15 5.78 -19.28 -22.76
N THR A 16 6.76 -20.06 -23.24
CA THR A 16 6.69 -21.52 -23.19
C THR A 16 6.71 -22.04 -21.76
N SER A 17 7.51 -21.45 -20.88
CA SER A 17 7.59 -21.82 -19.46
C SER A 17 6.28 -21.50 -18.73
N ALA A 18 5.71 -20.31 -18.93
CA ALA A 18 4.42 -19.90 -18.39
C ALA A 18 3.30 -20.86 -18.83
N LYS A 19 3.22 -21.17 -20.13
CA LYS A 19 2.25 -22.13 -20.68
C LYS A 19 2.39 -23.52 -20.06
N ASN A 20 3.62 -24.03 -19.90
CA ASN A 20 3.87 -25.33 -19.29
C ASN A 20 3.47 -25.39 -17.81
N LEU A 21 3.34 -24.24 -17.16
CA LEU A 21 2.99 -24.09 -15.75
C LEU A 21 1.53 -23.68 -15.55
N GLY A 22 0.73 -23.66 -16.62
CA GLY A 22 -0.67 -23.22 -16.56
C GLY A 22 -0.81 -21.77 -16.11
N VAL A 23 0.11 -20.90 -16.53
CA VAL A 23 -0.04 -19.44 -16.46
C VAL A 23 -0.50 -18.97 -17.83
N GLU A 24 -1.67 -18.33 -17.89
CA GLU A 24 -2.13 -17.68 -19.10
C GLU A 24 -1.38 -16.35 -19.26
N MET A 25 -0.67 -16.18 -20.38
CA MET A 25 0.06 -14.96 -20.69
C MET A 25 -0.39 -14.42 -22.04
N ASP A 26 -0.83 -13.16 -22.07
CA ASP A 26 -1.09 -12.46 -23.32
C ASP A 26 0.24 -12.08 -23.96
N GLU A 27 0.64 -12.86 -24.97
CA GLU A 27 1.90 -12.66 -25.70
C GLU A 27 2.02 -11.25 -26.29
N THR A 28 0.90 -10.66 -26.74
CA THR A 28 0.90 -9.34 -27.37
C THR A 28 1.13 -8.25 -26.34
N ASP A 29 0.43 -8.31 -25.21
CA ASP A 29 0.58 -7.32 -24.13
C ASP A 29 1.94 -7.43 -23.45
N ALA A 30 2.47 -8.65 -23.27
CA ALA A 30 3.82 -8.87 -22.76
C ALA A 30 4.89 -8.29 -23.69
N LEU A 31 4.78 -8.51 -25.01
CA LEU A 31 5.68 -7.93 -26.01
C LEU A 31 5.66 -6.40 -26.02
N GLN A 32 4.45 -5.81 -25.95
CA GLN A 32 4.29 -4.36 -25.91
C GLN A 32 4.93 -3.77 -24.66
N TRP A 33 4.71 -4.38 -23.50
CA TRP A 33 5.31 -3.93 -22.24
C TRP A 33 6.83 -4.03 -22.26
N LEU A 34 7.40 -5.15 -22.71
CA LEU A 34 8.86 -5.32 -22.83
C LEU A 34 9.47 -4.28 -23.78
N SER A 35 8.81 -4.01 -24.91
CA SER A 35 9.25 -2.99 -25.86
C SER A 35 9.22 -1.59 -25.24
N ALA A 36 8.19 -1.28 -24.46
CA ALA A 36 8.08 -0.01 -23.76
C ALA A 36 9.12 0.14 -22.63
N MET A 37 9.41 -0.93 -21.89
CA MET A 37 10.47 -0.98 -20.88
C MET A 37 11.84 -0.73 -21.51
N ALA A 38 12.16 -1.39 -22.62
CA ALA A 38 13.41 -1.18 -23.34
C ALA A 38 13.54 0.27 -23.86
N ALA A 39 12.46 0.84 -24.40
CA ALA A 39 12.45 2.24 -24.85
C ALA A 39 12.60 3.24 -23.69
N SER A 40 12.08 2.90 -22.50
CA SER A 40 12.10 3.77 -21.32
C SER A 40 13.52 4.08 -20.80
N GLN A 41 14.51 3.24 -21.16
CA GLN A 41 15.94 3.43 -20.85
C GLN A 41 16.56 4.67 -21.51
N THR A 42 15.88 5.32 -22.46
CA THR A 42 16.37 6.52 -23.16
C THR A 42 15.61 7.78 -22.74
N GLY A 43 16.33 8.85 -22.37
CA GLY A 43 15.76 10.15 -21.92
C GLY A 43 15.49 10.23 -20.40
N GLY A 44 14.97 11.36 -19.91
CA GLY A 44 14.75 11.59 -18.47
C GLY A 44 13.73 10.64 -17.82
N ASP A 45 13.78 10.48 -16.49
CA ASP A 45 13.09 9.38 -15.78
C ASP A 45 11.58 9.58 -15.56
N ILE A 46 11.09 10.81 -15.77
CA ILE A 46 9.70 11.20 -15.49
C ILE A 46 8.90 11.36 -16.78
N THR A 47 7.65 10.89 -16.76
CA THR A 47 6.69 11.06 -17.86
C THR A 47 5.42 11.73 -17.35
N LEU A 48 4.90 12.67 -18.14
CA LEU A 48 3.63 13.36 -17.92
C LEU A 48 2.61 12.86 -18.94
N ASP A 49 1.49 12.31 -18.46
CA ASP A 49 0.29 12.15 -19.27
C ASP A 49 -0.48 13.46 -19.25
N THR A 50 -0.34 14.26 -20.32
CA THR A 50 -0.99 15.57 -20.44
C THR A 50 -2.51 15.48 -20.58
N ARG A 51 -3.04 14.34 -21.05
CA ARG A 51 -4.49 14.14 -21.18
C ARG A 51 -5.11 13.84 -19.82
N ALA A 52 -4.48 12.96 -19.04
CA ALA A 52 -4.97 12.58 -17.72
C ALA A 52 -4.58 13.60 -16.63
N GLY A 53 -3.53 14.41 -16.86
CA GLY A 53 -3.01 15.38 -15.90
C GLY A 53 -2.27 14.70 -14.74
N VAL A 54 -1.61 13.57 -15.00
CA VAL A 54 -0.86 12.78 -14.00
C VAL A 54 0.56 12.55 -14.49
N PHE A 55 1.50 12.38 -13.56
CA PHE A 55 2.90 12.12 -13.91
C PHE A 55 3.55 11.18 -12.92
N GLY A 56 4.68 10.60 -13.30
CA GLY A 56 5.44 9.71 -12.42
C GLY A 56 6.65 9.15 -13.12
N HIS A 57 7.33 8.22 -12.45
CA HIS A 57 8.44 7.48 -13.04
C HIS A 57 7.96 6.68 -14.26
N LYS A 58 8.72 6.72 -15.36
CA LYS A 58 8.38 6.06 -16.64
C LYS A 58 7.89 4.62 -16.47
N VAL A 59 8.66 3.81 -15.74
CA VAL A 59 8.36 2.39 -15.52
C VAL A 59 7.03 2.21 -14.76
N THR A 60 6.72 3.11 -13.84
CA THR A 60 5.45 3.08 -13.10
C THR A 60 4.28 3.57 -13.95
N MET A 61 4.50 4.56 -14.80
CA MET A 61 3.49 5.03 -15.75
C MET A 61 3.10 3.95 -16.78
N LEU A 62 3.99 2.99 -17.08
CA LEU A 62 3.65 1.84 -17.91
C LEU A 62 2.67 0.89 -17.24
N ASP A 63 2.72 0.77 -15.91
CA ASP A 63 1.86 -0.12 -15.11
C ASP A 63 0.56 0.57 -14.64
N PHE A 64 0.41 1.86 -14.91
CA PHE A 64 -0.74 2.67 -14.50
C PHE A 64 -1.82 2.75 -15.60
N SER A 65 -3.08 2.68 -15.19
CA SER A 65 -4.26 2.91 -16.02
C SER A 65 -5.10 4.06 -15.48
N SER A 66 -5.54 4.95 -16.35
CA SER A 66 -6.38 6.10 -15.98
C SER A 66 -7.86 5.76 -15.81
N THR A 67 -8.28 4.51 -16.02
CA THR A 67 -9.68 4.07 -15.91
C THR A 67 -10.33 4.46 -14.58
N ASP A 68 -9.62 4.25 -13.46
CA ASP A 68 -10.12 4.55 -12.11
C ASP A 68 -9.64 5.91 -11.56
N LEU A 69 -9.00 6.74 -12.39
CA LEU A 69 -8.38 7.99 -11.92
C LEU A 69 -9.38 8.94 -11.26
N ALA A 70 -10.59 9.05 -11.79
CA ALA A 70 -11.63 9.91 -11.19
C ALA A 70 -12.00 9.46 -9.77
N ARG A 71 -12.08 8.13 -9.56
CA ARG A 71 -12.34 7.52 -8.25
C ARG A 71 -11.20 7.78 -7.29
N PHE A 72 -9.96 7.59 -7.74
CA PHE A 72 -8.78 7.89 -6.94
C PHE A 72 -8.64 9.37 -6.59
N ARG A 73 -9.07 10.29 -7.45
CA ARG A 73 -9.12 11.73 -7.12
C ARG A 73 -10.24 12.07 -6.13
N GLU A 74 -11.38 11.40 -6.21
CA GLU A 74 -12.46 11.57 -5.22
C GLU A 74 -12.00 11.14 -3.82
N ILE A 75 -11.41 9.95 -3.70
CA ILE A 75 -10.83 9.46 -2.43
C ILE A 75 -9.64 10.33 -2.04
N GLY A 76 -8.83 10.79 -3.01
CA GLY A 76 -7.72 11.71 -2.81
C GLY A 76 -8.14 12.96 -2.04
N ARG A 77 -9.26 13.59 -2.43
CA ARG A 77 -9.81 14.77 -1.73
C ARG A 77 -10.11 14.57 -0.24
N LEU A 78 -10.36 13.33 0.18
CA LEU A 78 -10.52 13.01 1.59
C LEU A 78 -9.17 12.99 2.31
N VAL A 79 -8.21 12.28 1.72
CA VAL A 79 -6.94 11.93 2.39
C VAL A 79 -5.84 12.97 2.25
N GLU A 80 -5.90 13.81 1.22
CA GLU A 80 -4.86 14.78 0.85
C GLU A 80 -4.75 15.94 1.84
N PHE A 81 -3.55 16.47 2.02
CA PHE A 81 -3.34 17.71 2.75
C PHE A 81 -3.52 18.90 1.80
N ALA A 82 -3.93 20.04 2.37
CA ALA A 82 -4.10 21.26 1.59
C ALA A 82 -2.81 22.10 1.63
N ASP A 83 -2.47 22.68 0.48
CA ASP A 83 -1.47 23.73 0.43
C ASP A 83 -1.86 24.91 1.35
N GLN A 84 -0.87 25.44 2.05
CA GLN A 84 -0.97 26.68 2.82
C GLN A 84 0.06 27.65 2.26
N PRO A 85 -0.35 28.71 1.54
CA PRO A 85 0.58 29.60 0.85
C PRO A 85 1.72 30.10 1.75
N GLY A 86 2.96 29.76 1.38
CA GLY A 86 4.18 30.15 2.11
C GLY A 86 4.47 29.36 3.39
N ILE A 87 3.69 28.30 3.69
CA ILE A 87 3.81 27.51 4.91
C ILE A 87 3.89 26.01 4.59
N VAL A 88 2.94 25.49 3.82
CA VAL A 88 2.84 24.06 3.48
C VAL A 88 2.64 23.92 1.98
N GLU A 89 3.44 23.08 1.36
CA GLU A 89 3.26 22.68 -0.04
C GLU A 89 3.12 21.16 -0.10
N THR A 90 2.24 20.68 -0.97
CA THR A 90 1.81 19.28 -1.01
C THR A 90 1.87 18.69 -2.41
N ALA A 91 2.08 17.39 -2.50
CA ALA A 91 1.99 16.64 -3.76
C ALA A 91 1.47 15.23 -3.51
N LEU A 92 0.18 15.03 -3.79
CA LEU A 92 -0.48 13.74 -3.64
C LEU A 92 -0.19 12.81 -4.84
N ALA A 93 0.21 11.59 -4.53
CA ALA A 93 0.40 10.51 -5.46
C ALA A 93 -0.33 9.24 -5.01
N LEU A 94 -0.67 8.40 -5.98
CA LEU A 94 -0.93 6.98 -5.72
C LEU A 94 0.40 6.27 -5.53
N SER A 95 0.41 5.28 -4.66
CA SER A 95 1.56 4.40 -4.43
C SER A 95 1.13 2.94 -4.37
N GLY A 96 2.09 2.04 -4.17
CA GLY A 96 1.81 0.63 -3.92
C GLY A 96 0.93 -0.02 -4.98
N SER A 97 -0.12 -0.70 -4.52
CA SER A 97 -1.05 -1.43 -5.39
C SER A 97 -1.91 -0.50 -6.26
N ALA A 98 -2.24 0.69 -5.76
CA ALA A 98 -3.07 1.67 -6.45
C ALA A 98 -2.36 2.29 -7.67
N ALA A 99 -1.04 2.41 -7.62
CA ALA A 99 -0.20 2.90 -8.72
C ALA A 99 0.08 1.84 -9.81
N GLN A 100 -0.17 0.56 -9.54
CA GLN A 100 0.15 -0.58 -10.42
C GLN A 100 -1.11 -1.26 -10.98
N SER A 101 -2.11 -0.47 -11.35
CA SER A 101 -3.47 -0.93 -11.66
C SER A 101 -3.57 -1.89 -12.87
N LYS A 102 -2.57 -1.95 -13.76
CA LYS A 102 -2.54 -2.92 -14.88
C LYS A 102 -2.05 -4.31 -14.50
N ILE A 103 -1.55 -4.47 -13.28
CA ILE A 103 -0.99 -5.72 -12.75
C ILE A 103 -1.79 -6.13 -11.51
N GLN A 104 -2.25 -5.14 -10.75
CA GLN A 104 -3.15 -5.34 -9.64
C GLN A 104 -4.53 -4.83 -10.06
N THR A 105 -5.15 -5.57 -10.98
CA THR A 105 -6.48 -5.28 -11.56
C THR A 105 -7.54 -5.08 -10.47
N TYR A 106 -7.35 -5.70 -9.32
CA TYR A 106 -8.18 -5.54 -8.14
C TYR A 106 -7.31 -5.11 -6.94
N PRO A 107 -7.03 -3.81 -6.76
CA PRO A 107 -6.32 -3.35 -5.57
C PRO A 107 -7.23 -3.53 -4.35
N GLY A 108 -6.73 -4.16 -3.29
CA GLY A 108 -7.48 -4.33 -2.04
C GLY A 108 -7.60 -3.04 -1.23
N ASP A 109 -6.66 -2.12 -1.43
CA ASP A 109 -6.51 -0.88 -0.69
C ASP A 109 -6.27 0.30 -1.67
N CYS A 110 -6.59 1.51 -1.23
CA CYS A 110 -6.27 2.76 -1.91
C CYS A 110 -5.05 3.39 -1.22
N ASP A 111 -3.86 2.99 -1.67
CA ASP A 111 -2.59 3.47 -1.14
C ASP A 111 -2.21 4.82 -1.76
N TYR A 112 -2.07 5.84 -0.92
CA TYR A 112 -1.56 7.17 -1.26
C TYR A 112 -0.20 7.39 -0.62
N PHE A 113 0.56 8.25 -1.28
CA PHE A 113 1.79 8.82 -0.79
C PHE A 113 1.72 10.32 -1.03
N GLU A 114 2.11 11.11 -0.05
CA GLU A 114 2.04 12.56 -0.14
C GLU A 114 3.33 13.19 0.33
N ARG A 115 3.94 13.98 -0.55
CA ARG A 115 5.05 14.83 -0.16
C ARG A 115 4.49 16.07 0.52
N ILE A 116 4.99 16.38 1.70
CA ILE A 116 4.63 17.59 2.44
C ILE A 116 5.91 18.35 2.73
N ASN A 117 6.08 19.51 2.12
CA ASN A 117 7.20 20.41 2.40
C ASN A 117 6.72 21.56 3.27
N ILE A 118 7.29 21.67 4.47
CA ILE A 118 6.92 22.68 5.47
C ILE A 118 7.99 23.76 5.53
N LEU A 119 7.60 24.99 5.18
CA LEU A 119 8.43 26.17 5.27
C LEU A 119 8.28 26.77 6.67
N ALA A 120 9.35 26.72 7.45
CA ALA A 120 9.32 27.24 8.82
C ALA A 120 10.69 27.77 9.27
N PRO A 121 10.73 28.73 10.22
CA PRO A 121 12.01 29.26 10.75
C PRO A 121 12.90 28.19 11.39
N THR A 122 12.30 27.21 12.07
CA THR A 122 13.02 26.13 12.74
C THR A 122 12.37 24.77 12.50
N ARG A 123 13.14 23.69 12.67
CA ARG A 123 12.62 22.32 12.65
C ARG A 123 11.49 22.11 13.66
N ALA A 124 11.60 22.70 14.84
CA ALA A 124 10.58 22.59 15.89
C ALA A 124 9.26 23.25 15.46
N ASP A 125 9.33 24.41 14.79
CA ASP A 125 8.15 25.06 14.21
C ASP A 125 7.54 24.20 13.10
N ALA A 126 8.36 23.60 12.23
CA ALA A 126 7.88 22.69 11.19
C ALA A 126 7.17 21.46 11.77
N CYS A 127 7.75 20.85 12.81
CA CYS A 127 7.14 19.73 13.54
C CYS A 127 5.80 20.12 14.19
N LYS A 128 5.70 21.33 14.73
CA LYS A 128 4.45 21.86 15.28
C LYS A 128 3.38 22.07 14.20
N ILE A 129 3.77 22.60 13.04
CA ILE A 129 2.88 22.76 11.88
C ILE A 129 2.38 21.37 11.43
N LEU A 130 3.27 20.39 11.27
CA LEU A 130 2.91 19.01 10.94
C LEU A 130 1.89 18.43 11.93
N GLY A 131 2.18 18.52 13.22
CA GLY A 131 1.28 18.04 14.27
C GLY A 131 -0.10 18.70 14.21
N THR A 132 -0.16 20.00 13.89
CA THR A 132 -1.42 20.75 13.76
C THR A 132 -2.21 20.30 12.55
N ILE A 133 -1.60 20.27 11.35
CA ILE A 133 -2.32 19.91 10.12
C ILE A 133 -2.81 18.46 10.14
N MET A 134 -2.04 17.55 10.74
CA MET A 134 -2.46 16.15 10.93
C MET A 134 -3.63 16.04 11.90
N HIS A 135 -3.58 16.75 13.04
CA HIS A 135 -4.66 16.76 14.02
C HIS A 135 -5.96 17.30 13.42
N ASP A 136 -5.89 18.46 12.75
CA ASP A 136 -7.04 19.08 12.08
C ASP A 136 -7.59 18.17 10.97
N LYS A 137 -6.74 17.52 10.17
CA LYS A 137 -7.14 16.56 9.15
C LYS A 137 -7.93 15.41 9.78
N ILE A 138 -7.40 14.78 10.83
CA ILE A 138 -8.04 13.65 11.51
C ILE A 138 -9.41 14.05 12.06
N LEU A 139 -9.51 15.19 12.75
CA LEU A 139 -10.79 15.64 13.32
C LEU A 139 -11.79 16.04 12.24
N GLY A 140 -11.32 16.69 11.17
CA GLY A 140 -12.15 17.10 10.04
C GLY A 140 -12.67 15.95 9.18
N THR A 141 -11.96 14.81 9.15
CA THR A 141 -12.31 13.63 8.34
C THR A 141 -12.55 12.37 9.20
N ALA A 142 -12.83 12.56 10.49
CA ALA A 142 -13.01 11.46 11.44
C ALA A 142 -14.14 10.51 11.02
N LYS A 143 -15.24 11.06 10.52
CA LYS A 143 -16.43 10.30 10.10
C LYS A 143 -17.25 11.09 9.08
N GLY A 144 -17.66 10.42 8.01
CA GLY A 144 -18.59 10.95 7.01
C GLY A 144 -19.56 9.90 6.53
N ALA A 145 -20.38 10.24 5.52
CA ALA A 145 -21.37 9.32 4.97
C ALA A 145 -20.77 8.05 4.35
N THR A 146 -19.53 8.16 3.85
CA THR A 146 -18.84 7.11 3.10
C THR A 146 -17.45 6.80 3.65
N HIS A 147 -17.08 7.33 4.82
CA HIS A 147 -15.75 7.08 5.38
C HIS A 147 -15.75 7.12 6.90
N GLN A 148 -14.71 6.52 7.47
CA GLN A 148 -14.39 6.57 8.89
C GLN A 148 -12.88 6.48 9.07
N PHE A 149 -12.33 7.32 9.94
CA PHE A 149 -10.93 7.27 10.34
C PHE A 149 -10.65 6.04 11.21
N ILE A 150 -9.51 5.40 10.98
CA ILE A 150 -9.05 4.21 11.71
C ILE A 150 -7.96 4.60 12.70
N GLU A 151 -6.82 5.05 12.20
CA GLU A 151 -5.67 5.40 13.02
C GLU A 151 -4.72 6.39 12.31
N ALA A 152 -3.87 7.03 13.10
CA ALA A 152 -2.72 7.78 12.61
C ALA A 152 -1.42 7.27 13.25
N LYS A 153 -0.32 7.44 12.52
CA LYS A 153 1.04 7.20 13.00
C LYS A 153 1.75 8.53 13.14
N LEU A 154 2.22 8.81 14.34
CA LEU A 154 3.00 10.01 14.66
C LEU A 154 3.84 9.73 15.91
N GLY A 155 5.16 9.84 15.76
CA GLY A 155 6.15 9.61 16.79
C GLY A 155 6.25 8.16 17.24
N SER A 156 7.12 7.93 18.22
CA SER A 156 7.40 6.63 18.80
C SER A 156 7.37 6.68 20.32
N TYR A 157 7.05 5.55 20.95
CA TYR A 157 7.04 5.45 22.41
C TYR A 157 8.42 5.83 22.98
N PRO A 158 8.52 6.83 23.88
CA PRO A 158 9.80 7.31 24.39
C PRO A 158 10.45 6.35 25.39
N ARG A 159 9.68 5.37 25.89
CA ARG A 159 10.10 4.32 26.83
C ARG A 159 9.14 3.13 26.70
N ASP A 160 9.48 2.03 27.34
CA ASP A 160 8.55 0.89 27.45
C ASP A 160 7.29 1.32 28.21
N VAL A 161 6.12 0.98 27.67
CA VAL A 161 4.82 1.26 28.29
C VAL A 161 3.88 0.05 28.14
N VAL A 162 2.85 0.00 28.98
CA VAL A 162 1.74 -0.94 28.92
C VAL A 162 0.49 -0.13 28.60
N ARG A 163 -0.09 -0.38 27.42
CA ARG A 163 -1.35 0.20 26.94
C ARG A 163 -2.31 -0.95 26.64
N GLU A 164 -3.52 -0.89 27.19
CA GLU A 164 -4.56 -1.94 27.02
C GLU A 164 -4.05 -3.36 27.30
N GLY A 165 -3.25 -3.51 28.36
CA GLY A 165 -2.65 -4.79 28.75
C GLY A 165 -1.56 -5.32 27.82
N LYS A 166 -1.17 -4.57 26.78
CA LYS A 166 -0.09 -4.93 25.85
C LYS A 166 1.14 -4.06 26.10
N THR A 167 2.29 -4.71 26.24
CA THR A 167 3.58 -4.00 26.31
C THR A 167 3.96 -3.44 24.95
N LYS A 168 4.30 -2.16 24.91
CA LYS A 168 4.87 -1.44 23.76
C LYS A 168 6.30 -1.05 24.13
N LYS A 169 7.27 -1.43 23.29
CA LYS A 169 8.68 -1.14 23.53
C LYS A 169 9.02 0.28 23.11
N ALA A 170 10.02 0.87 23.77
CA ALA A 170 10.62 2.13 23.34
C ALA A 170 11.00 2.09 21.86
N GLY A 171 10.76 3.19 21.13
CA GLY A 171 11.03 3.31 19.70
C GLY A 171 9.95 2.72 18.78
N THR A 172 8.99 1.95 19.32
CA THR A 172 7.85 1.45 18.52
C THR A 172 6.99 2.65 18.07
N PRO A 173 6.60 2.74 16.79
CA PRO A 173 5.68 3.78 16.33
C PRO A 173 4.36 3.79 17.10
N ILE A 174 3.85 4.98 17.40
CA ILE A 174 2.59 5.16 18.12
C ILE A 174 1.43 5.10 17.12
N ALA A 175 0.42 4.30 17.45
CA ALA A 175 -0.89 4.31 16.81
C ALA A 175 -1.80 5.24 17.63
N TRP A 176 -2.29 6.30 17.00
CA TRP A 176 -3.24 7.24 17.59
C TRP A 176 -4.63 6.92 17.06
N GLU A 177 -5.53 6.51 17.95
CA GLU A 177 -6.94 6.35 17.63
C GLU A 177 -7.67 7.68 17.72
N LEU A 178 -8.89 7.77 17.19
CA LEU A 178 -9.65 9.01 17.15
C LEU A 178 -9.80 9.67 18.52
N GLU A 179 -10.06 8.89 19.57
CA GLU A 179 -10.21 9.41 20.93
C GLU A 179 -8.89 9.89 21.53
N ASP A 180 -7.76 9.25 21.19
CA ASP A 180 -6.43 9.73 21.59
C ASP A 180 -6.14 11.10 20.99
N VAL A 181 -6.48 11.28 19.70
CA VAL A 181 -6.30 12.54 18.96
C VAL A 181 -7.21 13.63 19.53
N ARG A 182 -8.48 13.32 19.80
CA ARG A 182 -9.42 14.25 20.45
C ARG A 182 -8.94 14.68 21.83
N ALA A 183 -8.38 13.76 22.61
CA ALA A 183 -7.81 14.05 23.91
C ALA A 183 -6.45 14.78 23.84
N GLY A 184 -5.78 14.71 22.68
CA GLY A 184 -4.42 15.21 22.48
C GLY A 184 -3.35 14.43 23.27
N LYS A 185 -3.70 13.23 23.76
CA LYS A 185 -2.84 12.42 24.64
C LYS A 185 -3.26 10.96 24.71
N ILE A 186 -2.31 10.13 25.12
CA ILE A 186 -2.51 8.74 25.52
C ILE A 186 -2.16 8.62 27.00
N ASP A 187 -3.07 8.05 27.80
CA ASP A 187 -2.80 7.65 29.17
C ASP A 187 -2.42 6.16 29.19
N ALA A 188 -1.25 5.82 29.74
CA ALA A 188 -0.71 4.47 29.79
C ALA A 188 -0.01 4.23 31.13
N PHE A 189 0.61 3.05 31.28
CA PHE A 189 1.42 2.72 32.45
C PHE A 189 2.84 2.36 32.03
N THR A 190 3.82 2.59 32.88
CA THR A 190 5.13 1.96 32.77
C THR A 190 5.06 0.47 33.15
N PRO A 191 6.06 -0.37 32.82
CA PRO A 191 6.03 -1.79 33.16
C PRO A 191 5.95 -2.09 34.67
N ASP A 192 6.38 -1.16 35.52
CA ASP A 192 6.26 -1.20 36.98
C ASP A 192 4.92 -0.66 37.51
N GLY A 193 4.01 -0.26 36.61
CA GLY A 193 2.64 0.14 36.95
C GLY A 193 2.45 1.63 37.29
N ALA A 194 3.46 2.48 37.10
CA ALA A 194 3.31 3.91 37.30
C ALA A 194 2.56 4.54 36.11
N PRO A 195 1.60 5.46 36.34
CA PRO A 195 0.89 6.13 35.24
C PRO A 195 1.85 7.05 34.46
N ILE A 196 1.67 7.08 33.15
CA ILE A 196 2.38 7.99 32.23
C ILE A 196 1.40 8.55 31.20
N THR A 197 1.54 9.84 30.91
CA THR A 197 0.82 10.51 29.82
C THR A 197 1.81 10.82 28.71
N ILE A 198 1.43 10.48 27.48
CA ILE A 198 2.17 10.81 26.25
C ILE A 198 1.31 11.78 25.46
N THR A 199 1.81 12.98 25.18
CA THR A 199 1.01 14.00 24.47
C THR A 199 1.30 14.01 22.97
N TRP A 200 0.29 14.41 22.18
CA TRP A 200 0.40 14.56 20.73
C TRP A 200 1.53 15.53 20.35
N ASP A 201 1.54 16.70 21.00
CA ASP A 201 2.52 17.77 20.72
C ASP A 201 3.96 17.35 21.01
N GLU A 202 4.20 16.57 22.08
CA GLU A 202 5.53 16.03 22.37
C GLU A 202 5.99 15.04 21.30
N MET A 203 5.10 14.16 20.85
CA MET A 203 5.43 13.15 19.85
C MET A 203 5.60 13.77 18.46
N ALA A 204 4.88 14.86 18.16
CA ALA A 204 5.05 15.62 16.93
C ALA A 204 6.47 16.20 16.75
N GLN A 205 7.22 16.46 17.84
CA GLN A 205 8.59 17.01 17.77
C GLN A 205 9.61 16.01 17.20
N ASN A 206 9.31 14.71 17.29
CA ASN A 206 10.06 13.67 16.63
C ASN A 206 9.08 12.75 15.89
N PRO A 207 8.53 13.24 14.76
CA PRO A 207 7.34 12.65 14.16
C PRO A 207 7.62 11.26 13.59
N GLY A 208 8.87 10.98 13.19
CA GLY A 208 9.25 9.72 12.57
C GLY A 208 8.31 9.37 11.41
N TRP A 209 8.00 8.09 11.30
CA TRP A 209 7.11 7.56 10.27
C TRP A 209 5.66 8.06 10.44
N CYS A 210 5.15 8.80 9.45
CA CYS A 210 3.83 9.43 9.48
C CYS A 210 2.87 8.80 8.47
N LYS A 211 1.67 8.43 8.93
CA LYS A 211 0.63 7.81 8.09
C LYS A 211 -0.76 8.07 8.67
N LEU A 212 -1.76 8.23 7.82
CA LEU A 212 -3.18 8.25 8.23
C LEU A 212 -3.97 7.17 7.49
N ASP A 213 -4.91 6.54 8.19
CA ASP A 213 -5.70 5.42 7.69
C ASP A 213 -7.20 5.66 7.86
N TRP A 214 -7.96 5.40 6.80
CA TRP A 214 -9.41 5.43 6.77
C TRP A 214 -9.96 4.14 6.16
N VAL A 215 -11.20 3.83 6.50
CA VAL A 215 -12.05 2.94 5.69
C VAL A 215 -13.01 3.79 4.87
N ILE A 216 -13.18 3.40 3.61
CA ILE A 216 -14.08 4.03 2.65
C ILE A 216 -15.14 3.03 2.21
N ALA A 217 -16.40 3.41 2.31
CA ALA A 217 -17.47 2.76 1.56
C ALA A 217 -17.57 3.41 0.18
N ASP A 218 -17.07 2.71 -0.85
CA ASP A 218 -17.15 3.14 -2.24
C ASP A 218 -18.55 2.85 -2.79
N PRO A 219 -19.41 3.88 -2.98
CA PRO A 219 -20.78 3.67 -3.45
C PRO A 219 -20.82 3.24 -4.92
N THR A 220 -19.76 3.51 -5.69
CA THR A 220 -19.69 3.19 -7.12
C THR A 220 -19.53 1.68 -7.32
N ARG A 221 -18.70 1.04 -6.48
CA ARG A 221 -18.43 -0.40 -6.52
C ARG A 221 -19.27 -1.21 -5.52
N GLY A 222 -19.92 -0.53 -4.57
CA GLY A 222 -20.60 -1.19 -3.46
C GLY A 222 -19.63 -1.95 -2.56
N GLN A 223 -18.38 -1.45 -2.43
CA GLN A 223 -17.27 -2.12 -1.76
C GLN A 223 -16.71 -1.28 -0.63
N LEU A 224 -16.09 -1.95 0.34
CA LEU A 224 -15.20 -1.32 1.31
C LEU A 224 -13.78 -1.33 0.77
N ALA A 225 -13.03 -0.27 1.04
CA ALA A 225 -11.60 -0.20 0.78
C ALA A 225 -10.93 0.55 1.93
N ASN A 226 -9.72 0.13 2.30
CA ASN A 226 -8.89 0.99 3.14
C ASN A 226 -8.32 2.10 2.26
N ALA A 227 -8.25 3.32 2.77
CA ALA A 227 -7.51 4.41 2.17
C ALA A 227 -6.41 4.82 3.14
N SER A 228 -5.17 4.74 2.68
CA SER A 228 -3.98 5.01 3.47
C SER A 228 -3.23 6.17 2.84
N ASN A 229 -2.80 7.15 3.63
CA ASN A 229 -1.92 8.21 3.14
C ASN A 229 -0.60 8.21 3.91
N MET A 230 0.47 7.83 3.22
CA MET A 230 1.84 7.87 3.73
C MET A 230 2.43 9.26 3.52
N LEU A 231 3.01 9.87 4.55
CA LEU A 231 3.54 11.22 4.47
C LEU A 231 5.06 11.22 4.42
N ASP A 232 5.62 11.76 3.33
CA ASP A 232 7.05 12.07 3.19
C ASP A 232 7.26 13.55 3.50
N VAL A 233 7.55 13.82 4.77
CA VAL A 233 7.55 15.18 5.32
C VAL A 233 8.94 15.75 5.36
N THR A 234 9.10 16.93 4.77
CA THR A 234 10.34 17.70 4.77
C THR A 234 10.15 19.06 5.43
N TRP A 235 11.20 19.54 6.08
CA TRP A 235 11.30 20.92 6.56
C TRP A 235 12.24 21.70 5.63
N GLN A 236 11.75 22.84 5.14
CA GLN A 236 12.55 23.82 4.43
C GLN A 236 12.89 24.99 5.35
N ALA A 237 14.18 25.16 5.63
CA ALA A 237 14.72 26.25 6.43
C ALA A 237 14.71 27.59 5.65
N PRO A 238 14.85 28.75 6.33
CA PRO A 238 14.87 30.06 5.66
C PRO A 238 15.99 30.26 4.62
N ASP A 239 17.07 29.47 4.72
CA ASP A 239 18.17 29.48 3.74
C ASP A 239 17.88 28.59 2.51
N GLY A 240 16.74 27.90 2.48
CA GLY A 240 16.33 26.99 1.42
C GLY A 240 16.76 25.53 1.62
N THR A 241 17.50 25.21 2.69
CA THR A 241 17.89 23.82 3.00
C THR A 241 16.66 22.98 3.29
N ILE A 242 16.56 21.80 2.66
CA ILE A 242 15.46 20.85 2.83
C ILE A 242 15.96 19.64 3.63
N THR A 243 15.27 19.28 4.70
CA THR A 243 15.62 18.16 5.59
C THR A 243 14.40 17.29 5.84
N PRO A 244 14.45 15.97 5.56
CA PRO A 244 13.38 15.04 5.96
C PRO A 244 13.20 15.00 7.47
N LEU A 245 11.96 15.03 7.94
CA LEU A 245 11.67 15.07 9.38
C LEU A 245 11.84 13.72 10.08
N ASP A 246 11.76 12.63 9.34
CA ASP A 246 11.99 11.26 9.78
C ASP A 246 13.43 10.76 9.51
N GLY A 247 14.22 11.57 8.77
CA GLY A 247 15.60 11.27 8.41
C GLY A 247 15.80 10.55 7.07
N TYR A 248 14.73 10.35 6.29
CA TYR A 248 14.81 9.70 4.97
C TYR A 248 13.91 10.41 3.95
N LEU A 249 14.42 10.67 2.75
CA LEU A 249 13.60 11.20 1.66
C LEU A 249 13.25 10.06 0.70
N ASP A 250 11.97 9.73 0.61
CA ASP A 250 11.54 8.59 -0.21
C ASP A 250 11.77 8.83 -1.71
N PRO A 251 12.30 7.81 -2.43
CA PRO A 251 12.44 7.87 -3.87
C PRO A 251 11.10 7.67 -4.59
N TYR A 252 10.94 8.29 -5.75
CA TYR A 252 9.67 8.37 -6.47
C TYR A 252 9.42 7.21 -7.45
N PHE A 253 10.12 6.09 -7.32
CA PHE A 253 10.12 5.02 -8.34
C PHE A 253 8.77 4.32 -8.50
N GLN A 254 7.82 4.47 -7.55
CA GLN A 254 6.52 3.78 -7.53
C GLN A 254 5.31 4.71 -7.42
N GLU A 255 5.52 6.01 -7.59
CA GLU A 255 4.48 7.02 -7.38
C GLU A 255 3.85 7.46 -8.71
N VAL A 256 2.53 7.65 -8.71
CA VAL A 256 1.77 8.34 -9.77
C VAL A 256 1.10 9.56 -9.17
N TYR A 257 1.67 10.74 -9.43
CA TYR A 257 1.16 12.02 -8.96
C TYR A 257 -0.14 12.38 -9.66
N LEU A 258 -1.12 12.78 -8.85
CA LEU A 258 -2.51 12.91 -9.30
C LEU A 258 -2.84 14.28 -9.92
N ASP A 259 -1.95 15.26 -9.78
CA ASP A 259 -2.10 16.58 -10.39
C ASP A 259 -0.76 17.11 -10.90
N ALA A 260 -0.70 17.39 -12.21
CA ALA A 260 0.45 18.01 -12.87
C ALA A 260 0.84 19.40 -12.31
N THR A 261 -0.05 20.10 -11.61
CA THR A 261 0.30 21.35 -10.93
C THR A 261 1.33 21.15 -9.80
N SER A 262 1.48 19.93 -9.28
CA SER A 262 2.46 19.57 -8.24
C SER A 262 3.88 19.32 -8.76
N ILE A 263 4.12 19.36 -10.09
CA ILE A 263 5.46 19.19 -10.68
C ILE A 263 6.53 20.09 -10.04
N PRO A 264 6.27 21.36 -9.68
CA PRO A 264 7.28 22.23 -9.06
C PRO A 264 7.77 21.72 -7.70
N ILE A 265 6.87 21.33 -6.79
CA ILE A 265 7.27 20.77 -5.49
C ILE A 265 7.96 19.41 -5.69
N PHE A 266 7.41 18.55 -6.55
CA PHE A 266 8.03 17.27 -6.88
C PHE A 266 9.47 17.47 -7.36
N SER A 267 9.68 18.35 -8.33
CA SER A 267 11.01 18.61 -8.91
C SER A 267 11.98 19.18 -7.87
N LYS A 268 11.48 20.04 -6.98
CA LYS A 268 12.26 20.59 -5.87
C LYS A 268 12.74 19.49 -4.92
N LEU A 269 11.86 18.57 -4.52
CA LEU A 269 12.20 17.49 -3.60
C LEU A 269 13.04 16.40 -4.27
N ALA A 270 12.73 16.03 -5.51
CA ALA A 270 13.46 15.03 -6.28
C ALA A 270 14.96 15.37 -6.45
N GLN A 271 15.31 16.66 -6.49
CA GLN A 271 16.71 17.12 -6.54
C GLN A 271 17.49 16.84 -5.25
N ASN A 272 16.81 16.58 -4.14
CA ASN A 272 17.40 16.25 -2.84
C ASN A 272 17.45 14.73 -2.59
N VAL A 273 16.93 13.92 -3.52
CA VAL A 273 17.01 12.46 -3.45
C VAL A 273 18.47 12.02 -3.70
N SER A 274 18.94 11.05 -2.91
CA SER A 274 20.30 10.53 -3.01
C SER A 274 20.62 10.01 -4.42
N ALA A 275 21.85 10.21 -4.90
CA ALA A 275 22.32 9.60 -6.14
C ALA A 275 22.34 8.05 -6.07
N ASN A 276 22.43 7.48 -4.87
CA ASN A 276 22.37 6.04 -4.63
C ASN A 276 20.95 5.55 -4.31
N ALA A 277 19.93 6.41 -4.40
CA ALA A 277 18.58 6.08 -3.93
C ALA A 277 18.00 4.84 -4.60
N LEU A 278 18.34 4.56 -5.87
CA LEU A 278 17.90 3.34 -6.54
C LEU A 278 18.52 2.09 -5.92
N ASP A 279 19.82 2.08 -5.67
CA ASP A 279 20.53 0.95 -5.08
C ASP A 279 20.08 0.71 -3.64
N ASP A 280 19.95 1.78 -2.85
CA ASP A 280 19.44 1.72 -1.48
C ASP A 280 18.00 1.17 -1.46
N TYR A 281 17.16 1.63 -2.40
CA TYR A 281 15.79 1.17 -2.52
C TYR A 281 15.70 -0.32 -2.91
N VAL A 282 16.50 -0.76 -3.87
CA VAL A 282 16.60 -2.17 -4.25
C VAL A 282 17.03 -3.01 -3.06
N ALA A 283 18.08 -2.60 -2.33
CA ALA A 283 18.56 -3.31 -1.15
C ALA A 283 17.48 -3.41 -0.04
N GLN A 284 16.68 -2.37 0.16
CA GLN A 284 15.53 -2.41 1.08
C GLN A 284 14.47 -3.43 0.63
N LEU A 285 14.13 -3.44 -0.66
CA LEU A 285 13.20 -4.43 -1.21
C LEU A 285 13.73 -5.86 -1.09
N GLU A 286 15.03 -6.08 -1.28
CA GLU A 286 15.68 -7.38 -1.11
C GLU A 286 15.61 -7.87 0.34
N ASN A 287 15.78 -6.97 1.31
CA ASN A 287 15.61 -7.31 2.72
C ASN A 287 14.15 -7.73 3.03
N GLU A 288 13.17 -7.07 2.43
CA GLU A 288 11.77 -7.49 2.54
C GLU A 288 11.52 -8.83 1.84
N VAL A 289 12.10 -9.09 0.66
CA VAL A 289 12.05 -10.41 0.01
C VAL A 289 12.61 -11.48 0.94
N LYS A 290 13.81 -11.26 1.49
CA LYS A 290 14.46 -12.18 2.44
C LYS A 290 13.54 -12.50 3.61
N LYS A 291 12.94 -11.49 4.24
CA LYS A 291 11.98 -11.66 5.33
C LYS A 291 10.80 -12.55 4.91
N TYR A 292 10.20 -12.31 3.75
CA TYR A 292 9.03 -13.05 3.27
C TYR A 292 9.33 -14.44 2.72
N VAL A 293 10.59 -14.82 2.50
CA VAL A 293 10.97 -16.18 2.08
C VAL A 293 11.66 -17.00 3.18
N THR A 294 11.91 -16.40 4.35
CA THR A 294 12.61 -17.08 5.47
C THR A 294 11.90 -17.00 6.82
N LYS A 295 11.38 -15.83 7.21
CA LYS A 295 10.87 -15.58 8.57
C LYS A 295 9.35 -15.50 8.62
N ASP A 296 8.79 -14.58 7.82
CA ASP A 296 7.36 -14.31 7.77
C ASP A 296 6.83 -14.78 6.41
N VAL A 297 6.82 -16.09 6.17
CA VAL A 297 6.65 -16.68 4.83
C VAL A 297 5.40 -16.13 4.12
N ASN A 298 5.60 -15.43 3.01
CA ASN A 298 4.55 -14.86 2.18
C ASN A 298 5.04 -14.62 0.73
N TYR A 299 4.89 -15.61 -0.13
CA TYR A 299 5.44 -15.64 -1.48
C TYR A 299 4.83 -14.63 -2.44
N GLY A 300 3.57 -14.21 -2.30
CA GLY A 300 3.08 -13.13 -3.16
C GLY A 300 3.48 -11.73 -2.67
N LYS A 301 3.69 -11.51 -1.36
CA LYS A 301 4.43 -10.30 -0.93
C LYS A 301 5.86 -10.30 -1.48
N ALA A 302 6.55 -11.44 -1.43
CA ALA A 302 7.86 -11.59 -2.07
C ALA A 302 7.78 -11.31 -3.59
N ALA A 303 6.79 -11.87 -4.30
CA ALA A 303 6.57 -11.63 -5.72
C ALA A 303 6.38 -10.14 -6.06
N LYS A 304 5.57 -9.41 -5.26
CA LYS A 304 5.38 -7.95 -5.46
C LYS A 304 6.69 -7.18 -5.33
N ARG A 305 7.56 -7.57 -4.39
CA ARG A 305 8.87 -6.94 -4.19
C ARG A 305 9.85 -7.33 -5.30
N MET A 306 9.89 -8.61 -5.69
CA MET A 306 10.70 -9.11 -6.81
C MET A 306 10.31 -8.46 -8.13
N TYR A 307 9.02 -8.30 -8.43
CA TYR A 307 8.55 -7.57 -9.61
C TYR A 307 9.16 -6.16 -9.68
N ASN A 308 9.11 -5.44 -8.56
CA ASN A 308 9.66 -4.10 -8.45
C ASN A 308 11.18 -4.06 -8.59
N ILE A 309 11.89 -5.01 -7.98
CA ILE A 309 13.35 -5.13 -8.15
C ILE A 309 13.66 -5.39 -9.63
N PHE A 310 13.06 -6.42 -10.22
CA PHE A 310 13.40 -6.88 -11.55
C PHE A 310 13.12 -5.83 -12.63
N ARG A 311 11.98 -5.11 -12.55
CA ARG A 311 11.68 -4.03 -13.49
C ARG A 311 12.60 -2.81 -13.33
N LEU A 312 13.19 -2.60 -12.15
CA LEU A 312 14.12 -1.51 -11.89
C LEU A 312 15.58 -1.87 -12.21
N THR A 313 15.94 -3.15 -12.11
CA THR A 313 17.33 -3.63 -12.33
C THR A 313 17.56 -4.25 -13.72
N GLY A 314 16.60 -4.12 -14.64
CA GLY A 314 16.74 -4.62 -16.01
C GLY A 314 16.47 -6.12 -16.21
N ARG A 315 15.95 -6.82 -15.20
CA ARG A 315 15.51 -8.23 -15.28
C ARG A 315 14.08 -8.32 -15.82
N TYR A 316 13.85 -7.75 -17.00
CA TYR A 316 12.50 -7.54 -17.53
C TYR A 316 11.74 -8.83 -17.83
N ASP A 317 12.48 -9.88 -18.14
CA ASP A 317 11.97 -11.21 -18.42
C ASP A 317 11.32 -11.83 -17.17
N GLU A 318 12.01 -11.82 -16.03
CA GLU A 318 11.42 -12.25 -14.76
C GLU A 318 10.31 -11.30 -14.29
N ALA A 319 10.43 -10.00 -14.56
CA ALA A 319 9.38 -9.04 -14.24
C ALA A 319 8.09 -9.32 -15.03
N ALA A 320 8.19 -9.59 -16.33
CA ALA A 320 7.07 -9.95 -17.19
C ALA A 320 6.41 -11.24 -16.70
N TYR A 321 7.20 -12.27 -16.38
CA TYR A 321 6.64 -13.51 -15.81
C TYR A 321 5.88 -13.27 -14.50
N ILE A 322 6.46 -12.52 -13.55
CA ILE A 322 5.81 -12.23 -12.27
C ILE A 322 4.55 -11.37 -12.47
N ARG A 323 4.56 -10.45 -13.43
CA ARG A 323 3.41 -9.60 -13.74
C ARG A 323 2.17 -10.45 -14.05
N GLU A 324 2.29 -11.44 -14.93
CA GLU A 324 1.15 -12.31 -15.29
C GLU A 324 0.62 -13.12 -14.10
N LEU A 325 1.49 -13.46 -13.12
CA LEU A 325 1.05 -14.15 -11.92
C LEU A 325 0.01 -13.35 -11.13
N PHE A 326 -0.03 -12.03 -11.29
CA PHE A 326 -1.00 -11.17 -10.61
C PHE A 326 -2.34 -11.03 -11.33
N ASP A 327 -2.42 -11.38 -12.60
CA ASP A 327 -3.67 -11.35 -13.38
C ASP A 327 -4.46 -12.68 -13.28
N GLU A 328 -3.85 -13.71 -12.69
CA GLU A 328 -4.48 -15.01 -12.44
C GLU A 328 -5.64 -14.92 -11.42
N PRO A 329 -6.78 -15.62 -11.63
CA PRO A 329 -7.94 -15.54 -10.74
C PRO A 329 -7.64 -15.79 -9.26
N ALA A 330 -6.67 -16.67 -8.97
CA ALA A 330 -6.23 -16.98 -7.61
C ALA A 330 -5.69 -15.76 -6.83
N THR A 331 -5.29 -14.68 -7.50
CA THR A 331 -4.76 -13.47 -6.84
C THR A 331 -5.86 -12.59 -6.27
N LEU A 332 -7.12 -12.75 -6.72
CA LEU A 332 -8.30 -12.14 -6.08
C LEU A 332 -8.38 -12.49 -4.59
N LEU A 333 -7.87 -13.65 -4.20
CA LEU A 333 -7.83 -14.10 -2.82
C LEU A 333 -6.94 -13.22 -1.92
N TYR A 334 -5.99 -12.46 -2.47
CA TYR A 334 -5.28 -11.43 -1.69
C TYR A 334 -6.22 -10.35 -1.17
N GLN A 335 -7.20 -9.95 -1.98
CA GLN A 335 -8.19 -8.97 -1.56
C GLN A 335 -9.13 -9.55 -0.50
N VAL A 336 -9.53 -10.82 -0.66
CA VAL A 336 -10.35 -11.52 0.33
C VAL A 336 -9.68 -11.47 1.70
N TRP A 337 -8.38 -11.70 1.77
CA TRP A 337 -7.63 -11.59 3.03
C TRP A 337 -7.64 -10.16 3.62
N SER A 338 -7.44 -9.13 2.80
CA SER A 338 -7.44 -7.73 3.28
C SER A 338 -8.83 -7.31 3.79
N LEU A 339 -9.87 -7.62 3.01
CA LEU A 339 -11.23 -7.18 3.27
C LEU A 339 -11.87 -7.83 4.51
N ILE A 340 -11.47 -9.05 4.87
CA ILE A 340 -11.92 -9.65 6.13
C ILE A 340 -11.50 -8.78 7.33
N ARG A 341 -10.27 -8.25 7.32
CA ARG A 341 -9.79 -7.34 8.38
C ARG A 341 -10.57 -6.04 8.39
N THR A 342 -10.78 -5.43 7.21
CA THR A 342 -11.55 -4.19 7.10
C THR A 342 -12.96 -4.32 7.65
N ILE A 343 -13.64 -5.46 7.41
CA ILE A 343 -14.97 -5.73 7.97
C ILE A 343 -14.93 -5.72 9.51
N GLU A 344 -13.88 -6.25 10.14
CA GLU A 344 -13.74 -6.29 11.60
C GLU A 344 -13.45 -4.90 12.18
N ASP A 345 -12.54 -4.15 11.56
CA ASP A 345 -12.16 -2.80 12.00
C ASP A 345 -13.38 -1.86 12.03
N VAL A 346 -14.41 -2.13 11.20
CA VAL A 346 -15.64 -1.32 11.11
C VAL A 346 -16.89 -1.98 11.69
N ALA A 347 -16.82 -3.20 12.22
CA ALA A 347 -17.97 -3.88 12.82
C ALA A 347 -18.37 -3.32 14.21
N GLN A 348 -17.87 -2.14 14.58
CA GLN A 348 -18.13 -1.50 15.87
C GLN A 348 -19.52 -0.83 15.92
N PRO A 349 -20.19 -0.77 17.08
CA PRO A 349 -21.54 -0.21 17.22
C PRO A 349 -21.71 1.22 16.68
N ASP A 350 -20.64 2.02 16.75
CA ASP A 350 -20.63 3.42 16.32
C ASP A 350 -20.09 3.65 14.90
N SER A 351 -19.99 2.62 14.05
CA SER A 351 -19.46 2.78 12.69
C SER A 351 -20.40 3.61 11.78
N SER A 352 -19.84 4.37 10.82
CA SER A 352 -20.62 4.95 9.71
C SER A 352 -20.96 3.90 8.63
N ILE A 353 -20.23 2.79 8.61
CA ILE A 353 -20.42 1.72 7.65
C ILE A 353 -21.63 0.91 8.07
N SER A 354 -22.66 0.91 7.23
CA SER A 354 -23.89 0.20 7.53
C SER A 354 -23.68 -1.32 7.49
N LYS A 355 -24.45 -2.02 8.32
CA LYS A 355 -24.53 -3.49 8.28
C LYS A 355 -24.85 -4.03 6.87
N THR A 356 -25.68 -3.32 6.11
CA THR A 356 -26.00 -3.68 4.72
C THR A 356 -24.76 -3.67 3.85
N GLN A 357 -23.87 -2.67 4.00
CA GLN A 357 -22.60 -2.61 3.27
C GLN A 357 -21.66 -3.75 3.68
N LEU A 358 -21.58 -4.10 4.97
CA LEU A 358 -20.77 -5.23 5.44
C LEU A 358 -21.24 -6.57 4.86
N LEU A 359 -22.56 -6.80 4.85
CA LEU A 359 -23.14 -8.02 4.29
C LEU A 359 -22.95 -8.10 2.77
N ALA A 360 -23.12 -6.98 2.06
CA ALA A 360 -22.86 -6.90 0.62
C ALA A 360 -21.38 -7.18 0.30
N GLN A 361 -20.45 -6.68 1.11
CA GLN A 361 -19.03 -6.97 0.96
C GLN A 361 -18.73 -8.45 1.16
N ALA A 362 -19.31 -9.09 2.19
CA ALA A 362 -19.16 -10.53 2.41
C ALA A 362 -19.71 -11.36 1.24
N ASP A 363 -20.84 -10.95 0.65
CA ASP A 363 -21.41 -11.61 -0.53
C ASP A 363 -20.49 -11.51 -1.75
N GLN A 364 -19.89 -10.35 -1.99
CA GLN A 364 -18.93 -10.19 -3.06
C GLN A 364 -17.68 -11.04 -2.85
N LEU A 365 -17.17 -11.15 -1.62
CA LEU A 365 -16.04 -12.03 -1.30
C LEU A 365 -16.36 -13.49 -1.62
N ILE A 366 -17.57 -13.96 -1.31
CA ILE A 366 -18.01 -15.31 -1.64
C ILE A 366 -18.01 -15.53 -3.16
N ILE A 367 -18.56 -14.58 -3.92
CA ILE A 367 -18.59 -14.66 -5.40
C ILE A 367 -17.17 -14.67 -5.97
N SER A 368 -16.27 -13.83 -5.46
CA SER A 368 -14.86 -13.80 -5.88
C SER A 368 -14.17 -15.14 -5.62
N VAL A 369 -14.42 -15.78 -4.48
CA VAL A 369 -13.88 -17.11 -4.17
C VAL A 369 -14.44 -18.18 -5.11
N ILE A 370 -15.76 -18.20 -5.36
CA ILE A 370 -16.41 -19.13 -6.29
C ILE A 370 -15.87 -18.97 -7.72
N THR A 371 -15.54 -17.74 -8.11
CA THR A 371 -15.00 -17.46 -9.45
C THR A 371 -13.53 -17.84 -9.56
N ALA A 372 -12.76 -17.73 -8.47
CA ALA A 372 -11.32 -17.92 -8.46
C ALA A 372 -10.86 -19.35 -8.15
N LEU A 373 -11.70 -20.14 -7.46
CA LEU A 373 -11.38 -21.47 -6.97
C LEU A 373 -12.42 -22.48 -7.44
N GLU A 374 -12.03 -23.75 -7.45
CA GLU A 374 -12.92 -24.87 -7.74
C GLU A 374 -12.74 -25.99 -6.69
N GLY A 375 -13.76 -26.84 -6.54
CA GLY A 375 -13.66 -28.09 -5.80
C GLY A 375 -13.62 -27.93 -4.26
N GLU A 376 -12.83 -28.76 -3.57
CA GLU A 376 -12.83 -28.81 -2.09
C GLU A 376 -12.33 -27.50 -1.45
N GLN A 377 -11.38 -26.82 -2.09
CA GLN A 377 -10.81 -25.56 -1.60
C GLN A 377 -11.83 -24.42 -1.63
N GLU A 378 -12.57 -24.30 -2.74
CA GLU A 378 -13.69 -23.37 -2.88
C GLU A 378 -14.73 -23.62 -1.78
N ALA A 379 -15.22 -24.87 -1.68
CA ALA A 379 -16.26 -25.25 -0.72
C ALA A 379 -15.88 -24.92 0.73
N GLU A 380 -14.62 -25.11 1.09
CA GLU A 380 -14.11 -24.83 2.42
C GLU A 380 -14.06 -23.33 2.73
N ILE A 381 -13.51 -22.50 1.83
CA ILE A 381 -13.44 -21.04 2.05
C ILE A 381 -14.85 -20.43 2.05
N VAL A 382 -15.71 -20.81 1.10
CA VAL A 382 -17.09 -20.34 1.03
C VAL A 382 -17.84 -20.67 2.33
N LYS A 383 -17.64 -21.86 2.90
CA LYS A 383 -18.24 -22.24 4.19
C LYS A 383 -17.86 -21.28 5.32
N HIS A 384 -16.61 -20.82 5.38
CA HIS A 384 -16.20 -19.85 6.41
C HIS A 384 -16.71 -18.45 6.15
N LEU A 385 -16.72 -17.99 4.90
CA LEU A 385 -17.28 -16.68 4.55
C LEU A 385 -18.79 -16.63 4.84
N LEU A 386 -19.52 -17.73 4.64
CA LEU A 386 -20.93 -17.85 5.04
C LEU A 386 -21.11 -17.78 6.57
N LYS A 387 -20.20 -18.39 7.35
CA LYS A 387 -20.20 -18.23 8.81
C LYS A 387 -19.96 -16.79 9.24
N LEU A 388 -18.97 -16.12 8.64
CA LEU A 388 -18.69 -14.69 8.87
C LEU A 388 -19.93 -13.86 8.56
N LYS A 389 -20.55 -14.05 7.40
CA LYS A 389 -21.80 -13.37 7.00
C LYS A 389 -22.91 -13.57 8.04
N ASN A 390 -23.10 -14.80 8.51
CA ASN A 390 -24.11 -15.10 9.53
C ASN A 390 -23.81 -14.41 10.87
N ALA A 391 -22.54 -14.36 11.30
CA ALA A 391 -22.14 -13.66 12.51
C ALA A 391 -22.42 -12.15 12.42
N LEU A 392 -22.07 -11.53 11.29
CA LEU A 392 -22.40 -10.12 10.99
C LEU A 392 -23.92 -9.90 11.00
N ALA A 393 -24.70 -10.82 10.43
CA ALA A 393 -26.15 -10.74 10.40
C ALA A 393 -26.80 -10.85 11.78
N GLN A 394 -26.17 -11.53 12.75
CA GLN A 394 -26.73 -11.76 14.08
C GLN A 394 -26.36 -10.69 15.12
N ASN A 395 -25.60 -9.64 14.75
CA ASN A 395 -25.05 -8.65 15.70
C ASN A 395 -24.34 -9.33 16.88
N ALA A 396 -23.65 -10.45 16.64
CA ALA A 396 -22.91 -11.10 17.70
C ALA A 396 -21.83 -10.13 18.20
N GLU A 397 -21.95 -9.65 19.44
CA GLU A 397 -20.98 -8.78 20.11
C GLU A 397 -19.68 -9.52 20.44
N HIS A 398 -19.04 -10.20 19.51
CA HIS A 398 -17.79 -10.89 19.80
C HIS A 398 -16.84 -10.72 18.63
N GLY A 399 -15.73 -10.02 18.92
CA GLY A 399 -14.60 -9.87 18.01
C GLY A 399 -14.08 -11.23 17.52
N ILE A 400 -13.33 -11.18 16.42
CA ILE A 400 -12.65 -12.29 15.73
C ILE A 400 -13.09 -13.68 16.24
N SER A 401 -14.21 -14.19 15.73
CA SER A 401 -14.52 -15.61 15.94
C SER A 401 -13.32 -16.41 15.44
N ALA A 402 -12.85 -17.40 16.21
CA ALA A 402 -11.74 -18.28 15.81
C ALA A 402 -11.94 -18.89 14.40
N ASP A 403 -13.20 -19.00 13.94
CA ASP A 403 -13.55 -19.40 12.58
C ASP A 403 -13.08 -18.40 11.49
N VAL A 404 -13.09 -17.09 11.76
CA VAL A 404 -12.67 -16.04 10.81
C VAL A 404 -11.16 -16.07 10.60
N GLU A 405 -10.37 -16.17 11.67
CA GLU A 405 -8.92 -16.34 11.55
C GLU A 405 -8.55 -17.66 10.87
N ALA A 406 -9.29 -18.73 11.15
CA ALA A 406 -9.09 -19.99 10.46
C ALA A 406 -9.38 -19.90 8.94
N ALA A 407 -10.34 -19.07 8.54
CA ALA A 407 -10.62 -18.76 7.14
C ALA A 407 -9.47 -17.96 6.50
N ARG A 408 -9.05 -16.88 7.18
CA ARG A 408 -7.94 -16.02 6.73
C ARG A 408 -6.66 -16.81 6.55
N ALA A 409 -6.30 -17.63 7.52
CA ALA A 409 -5.10 -18.47 7.47
C ALA A 409 -5.14 -19.43 6.28
N ARG A 410 -6.31 -20.01 5.96
CA ARG A 410 -6.45 -20.89 4.79
C ARG A 410 -6.35 -20.17 3.47
N VAL A 411 -7.02 -19.02 3.33
CA VAL A 411 -6.90 -18.17 2.13
C VAL A 411 -5.44 -17.77 1.91
N ILE A 412 -4.73 -17.36 2.96
CA ILE A 412 -3.29 -17.06 2.88
C ILE A 412 -2.51 -18.26 2.38
N ASN A 413 -2.73 -19.46 2.94
CA ASN A 413 -1.97 -20.65 2.56
C ASN A 413 -2.16 -21.02 1.09
N ILE A 414 -3.40 -20.94 0.57
CA ILE A 414 -3.70 -21.22 -0.84
C ILE A 414 -2.95 -20.24 -1.74
N VAL A 415 -3.06 -18.94 -1.46
CA VAL A 415 -2.37 -17.90 -2.22
C VAL A 415 -0.86 -18.08 -2.14
N ASN A 416 -0.35 -18.37 -0.95
CA ASN A 416 1.07 -18.56 -0.70
C ASN A 416 1.63 -19.74 -1.50
N ASN A 417 0.92 -20.87 -1.53
CA ASN A 417 1.30 -22.06 -2.32
C ASN A 417 1.27 -21.76 -3.82
N PHE A 418 0.21 -21.10 -4.30
CA PHE A 418 0.08 -20.68 -5.69
C PHE A 418 1.31 -19.87 -6.15
N PHE A 419 1.70 -18.84 -5.38
CA PHE A 419 2.85 -18.01 -5.71
C PHE A 419 4.15 -18.81 -5.58
N HIS A 420 4.31 -19.59 -4.53
CA HIS A 420 5.51 -20.41 -4.34
C HIS A 420 5.78 -21.32 -5.53
N GLU A 421 4.80 -22.16 -5.91
CA GLU A 421 4.93 -23.14 -6.99
C GLU A 421 5.31 -22.47 -8.31
N ARG A 422 4.65 -21.36 -8.66
CA ARG A 422 4.92 -20.64 -9.91
C ARG A 422 6.24 -19.87 -9.89
N LEU A 423 6.63 -19.28 -8.75
CA LEU A 423 7.92 -18.59 -8.63
C LEU A 423 9.08 -19.57 -8.77
N VAL A 424 9.06 -20.70 -8.06
CA VAL A 424 10.17 -21.67 -8.12
C VAL A 424 10.20 -22.46 -9.41
N ALA A 425 9.12 -22.45 -10.20
CA ALA A 425 9.09 -23.13 -11.48
C ALA A 425 9.98 -22.44 -12.54
N LEU A 426 10.24 -21.13 -12.42
CA LEU A 426 11.24 -20.44 -13.25
C LEU A 426 12.63 -20.53 -12.59
N PRO A 427 13.63 -21.18 -13.21
CA PRO A 427 14.93 -21.43 -12.56
C PRO A 427 15.65 -20.17 -12.08
N THR A 428 15.58 -19.07 -12.83
CA THR A 428 16.26 -17.82 -12.48
C THR A 428 15.65 -17.12 -11.26
N ILE A 429 14.33 -17.26 -11.06
CA ILE A 429 13.63 -16.78 -9.85
C ILE A 429 13.91 -17.72 -8.69
N ARG A 430 13.91 -19.03 -8.91
CA ARG A 430 14.28 -20.02 -7.89
C ARG A 430 15.67 -19.73 -7.32
N THR A 431 16.69 -19.61 -8.17
CA THR A 431 18.05 -19.28 -7.74
C THR A 431 18.09 -17.96 -6.96
N TYR A 432 17.32 -16.97 -7.39
CA TYR A 432 17.24 -15.68 -6.70
C TYR A 432 16.67 -15.83 -5.28
N ILE A 433 15.61 -16.63 -5.09
CA ILE A 433 15.02 -16.92 -3.77
C ILE A 433 16.00 -17.72 -2.90
N GLU A 434 16.63 -18.76 -3.46
CA GLU A 434 17.58 -19.63 -2.76
C GLU A 434 18.75 -18.84 -2.18
N ASN A 435 19.23 -17.80 -2.87
CA ASN A 435 20.30 -16.92 -2.39
C ASN A 435 19.98 -16.21 -1.06
N PHE A 436 18.71 -16.07 -0.67
CA PHE A 436 18.31 -15.48 0.61
C PHE A 436 18.11 -16.51 1.73
N GLN A 437 17.98 -17.79 1.36
CA GLN A 437 17.71 -18.91 2.27
C GLN A 437 18.99 -19.61 2.75
N HIS A 438 20.13 -19.25 2.16
CA HIS A 438 21.45 -19.76 2.51
C HIS A 438 22.19 -18.90 3.54
#